data_AF-A0A2C2D0V4-F1
#
_entry.id   AF-A0A2C2D0V4-F1
#
_cell.length_a   1.000
_cell.length_b   1.000
_cell.length_c   1.000
_cell.angle_alpha   90.00
_cell.angle_beta   90.00
_cell.angle_gamma   90.00
#
_symmetry.space_group_name_H-M   'P 1'
#
loop_
_entity.id
_entity.type
_entity.pdbx_description
1 polymer ?
#
loop_
_entity_poly.entity_id
_entity_poly.type
_entity_poly.pdbx_seq_one_letter_code
_entity_poly.pdbx_strand_id
1 'polypeptide(L)'
;MGKEQRLAFYDISSSCAQSVKTFDGKVYQLKGAVAVEDTTGNIERVAEIYYRVRSVMDEKQKIIAKRRNQNDELTTVRQRRK
;
A
#
# COMPACT_ATOMS: atom_id res chain seq x y z
N MET A 1 -19.28 12.78 8.92
CA MET A 1 -18.35 11.64 9.10
C MET A 1 -17.71 11.32 7.74
N GLY A 2 -16.40 11.52 7.56
CA GLY A 2 -15.74 11.20 6.29
C GLY A 2 -15.58 9.69 6.12
N LYS A 3 -16.19 9.09 5.09
CA LYS A 3 -16.18 7.64 4.87
C LYS A 3 -14.73 7.15 4.68
N GLU A 4 -14.34 6.10 5.40
CA GLU A 4 -13.12 5.35 5.08
C GLU A 4 -13.34 4.73 3.69
N GLN A 5 -12.41 4.97 2.76
CA GLN A 5 -12.54 4.47 1.40
C GLN A 5 -11.62 3.26 1.23
N ARG A 6 -12.17 2.17 0.70
CA ARG A 6 -11.38 1.02 0.26
C ARG A 6 -10.42 1.46 -0.83
N LEU A 7 -9.15 1.10 -0.71
CA LEU A 7 -8.12 1.34 -1.71
C LEU A 7 -7.85 0.02 -2.45
N ALA A 8 -8.27 -0.08 -3.70
CA ALA A 8 -8.02 -1.27 -4.51
C ALA A 8 -6.59 -1.28 -5.08
N PHE A 9 -6.16 -2.41 -5.64
CA PHE A 9 -4.79 -2.54 -6.17
C PHE A 9 -4.50 -1.58 -7.33
N TYR A 10 -5.48 -1.29 -8.20
CA TYR A 10 -5.31 -0.33 -9.28
C TYR A 10 -5.22 1.11 -8.75
N ASP A 11 -5.89 1.43 -7.63
CA ASP A 11 -5.75 2.73 -6.99
C ASP A 11 -4.34 2.92 -6.42
N ILE A 12 -3.72 1.86 -5.88
CA ILE A 12 -2.32 1.91 -5.42
C ILE A 12 -1.41 2.32 -6.59
N SER A 13 -1.55 1.66 -7.73
CA SER A 13 -0.75 1.92 -8.94
C SER A 13 -1.00 3.28 -9.59
N SER A 14 -2.17 3.87 -9.38
CA SER A 14 -2.55 5.19 -9.94
C SER A 14 -2.44 6.35 -8.94
N SER A 15 -2.13 6.07 -7.66
CA SER A 15 -2.04 7.06 -6.59
C SER A 15 -0.62 7.59 -6.38
N CYS A 16 -0.47 8.59 -5.51
CA CYS A 16 0.83 9.07 -5.01
C CYS A 16 1.55 8.06 -4.08
N ALA A 17 1.20 6.77 -4.17
CA ALA A 17 1.84 5.72 -3.39
C ALA A 17 3.25 5.45 -3.94
N GLN A 18 4.23 5.50 -3.06
CA GLN A 18 5.64 5.27 -3.39
C GLN A 18 6.05 3.84 -3.05
N SER A 19 5.55 3.31 -1.93
CA SER A 19 5.96 2.00 -1.43
C SER A 19 4.86 1.34 -0.62
N VAL A 20 4.97 0.03 -0.48
CA VAL A 20 4.08 -0.79 0.35
C VAL A 20 4.90 -1.65 1.29
N LYS A 21 4.34 -1.89 2.48
CA LYS A 21 4.87 -2.83 3.46
C LYS A 21 3.87 -3.93 3.69
N THR A 22 4.33 -5.17 3.69
CA THR A 22 3.51 -6.37 3.90
C THR A 22 3.51 -6.81 5.36
N PHE A 23 2.64 -7.76 5.72
CA PHE A 23 2.55 -8.29 7.08
C PHE A 23 3.79 -9.08 7.53
N ASP A 24 4.47 -9.75 6.60
CA ASP A 24 5.74 -10.45 6.82
C ASP A 24 6.95 -9.49 6.87
N GLY A 25 6.71 -8.18 6.82
CA GLY A 25 7.73 -7.16 7.04
C GLY A 25 8.50 -6.74 5.79
N LYS A 26 8.25 -7.38 4.64
CA LYS A 26 8.85 -6.99 3.36
C LYS A 26 8.38 -5.61 2.93
N VAL A 27 9.27 -4.91 2.24
CA VAL A 27 9.01 -3.58 1.68
C VAL A 27 9.18 -3.67 0.17
N TYR A 28 8.22 -3.13 -0.55
CA TYR A 28 8.25 -3.06 -2.00
C TYR A 28 8.14 -1.61 -2.47
N GLN A 29 9.03 -1.22 -3.39
CA GLN A 29 8.96 0.05 -4.09
C GLN A 29 7.99 -0.08 -5.27
N LEU A 30 7.04 0.85 -5.38
CA LEU A 30 6.06 0.84 -6.46
C LEU A 30 6.62 1.54 -7.70
N LYS A 31 6.45 0.92 -8.87
CA LYS A 31 6.77 1.49 -10.17
C LYS A 31 5.59 1.25 -11.11
N GLY A 32 4.53 2.04 -10.92
CA GLY A 32 3.26 1.86 -11.62
C GLY A 32 2.55 0.56 -11.20
N ALA A 33 2.35 -0.36 -12.14
CA ALA A 33 1.64 -1.62 -11.91
C ALA A 33 2.50 -2.73 -11.29
N VAL A 34 3.82 -2.50 -11.13
CA VAL A 34 4.76 -3.46 -10.54
C VAL A 34 5.34 -2.95 -9.22
N ALA A 35 5.78 -3.89 -8.40
CA ALA A 35 6.35 -3.69 -7.09
C ALA A 35 7.70 -4.42 -7.00
N VAL A 36 8.74 -3.73 -6.56
CA VAL A 36 10.11 -4.26 -6.47
C VAL A 36 10.48 -4.44 -5.00
N GLU A 37 10.73 -5.67 -4.56
CA GLU A 37 11.13 -5.99 -3.19
C GLU A 37 12.51 -5.39 -2.88
N ASP A 38 12.62 -4.64 -1.78
CA ASP A 38 13.80 -3.82 -1.45
C ASP A 38 15.05 -4.68 -1.16
N THR A 39 14.87 -5.86 -0.57
CA THR A 39 15.98 -6.73 -0.15
C THR A 39 16.49 -7.63 -1.27
N THR A 40 15.60 -8.15 -2.12
CA THR A 40 15.92 -9.18 -3.12
C THR A 40 15.97 -8.63 -4.54
N GLY A 41 15.34 -7.48 -4.79
CA GLY A 41 15.11 -6.95 -6.14
C GLY A 41 14.01 -7.69 -6.91
N ASN A 42 13.29 -8.64 -6.28
CA ASN A 42 12.22 -9.39 -6.93
C ASN A 42 11.10 -8.45 -7.40
N ILE A 43 10.62 -8.67 -8.62
CA ILE A 43 9.57 -7.87 -9.24
C ILE A 43 8.28 -8.70 -9.23
N GLU A 44 7.26 -8.19 -8.54
CA GLU A 44 5.91 -8.77 -8.50
C GLU A 44 4.88 -7.75 -9.02
N ARG A 45 3.72 -8.22 -9.50
CA ARG A 45 2.64 -7.29 -9.84
C ARG A 45 1.98 -6.78 -8.57
N VAL A 46 1.57 -5.50 -8.56
CA VAL A 46 0.86 -4.92 -7.40
C VAL A 46 -0.40 -5.71 -7.04
N ALA A 47 -1.10 -6.23 -8.05
CA ALA A 47 -2.27 -7.08 -7.87
C ALA A 47 -1.96 -8.39 -7.12
N GLU A 48 -0.80 -8.99 -7.33
CA GLU A 48 -0.39 -10.28 -6.75
C GLU A 48 -0.02 -10.15 -5.27
N ILE A 49 0.55 -9.00 -4.90
CA ILE A 49 0.95 -8.71 -3.52
C ILE A 49 -0.15 -7.99 -2.72
N TYR A 50 -1.23 -7.55 -3.37
CA TYR A 50 -2.26 -6.70 -2.75
C TYR A 50 -2.78 -7.22 -1.42
N TYR A 51 -3.10 -8.52 -1.33
CA TYR A 51 -3.61 -9.10 -0.08
C TYR A 51 -2.54 -9.36 0.98
N ARG A 52 -1.26 -9.19 0.65
CA ARG A 52 -0.15 -9.25 1.60
C ARG A 52 0.17 -7.86 2.18
N VAL A 53 -0.29 -6.79 1.54
CA VAL A 53 -0.02 -5.40 1.94
C VAL A 53 -0.72 -5.07 3.27
N ARG A 54 0.09 -4.59 4.22
CA ARG A 54 -0.34 -4.06 5.51
C ARG A 54 -0.48 -2.54 5.47
N SER A 55 0.43 -1.84 4.81
CA SER A 55 0.39 -0.38 4.72
C SER A 55 0.94 0.13 3.40
N VAL A 56 0.34 1.21 2.90
CA VAL A 56 0.78 1.96 1.72
C VAL A 56 1.30 3.30 2.19
N MET A 57 2.47 3.68 1.68
CA MET A 57 3.19 4.90 2.04
C MET A 57 3.34 5.81 0.82
N ASP A 58 3.22 7.12 1.04
CA ASP A 58 3.53 8.13 0.02
C ASP A 58 5.04 8.43 -0.08
N GLU A 59 5.40 9.35 -0.97
CA GLU A 59 6.77 9.84 -1.18
C GLU A 59 7.43 10.41 0.10
N LYS A 60 6.62 10.87 1.06
CA LYS A 60 7.08 11.45 2.34
C LYS A 60 7.11 10.42 3.46
N GLN A 61 7.03 9.13 3.12
CA GLN A 61 6.93 8.01 4.05
C GLN A 61 5.72 8.11 5.00
N LYS A 62 4.68 8.85 4.62
CA LYS A 62 3.45 8.92 5.39
C LYS A 62 2.54 7.78 4.96
N ILE A 63 1.98 7.07 5.95
CA ILE A 63 0.97 6.05 5.69
C ILE A 63 -0.28 6.75 5.12
N ILE A 64 -0.70 6.35 3.93
CA ILE A 64 -1.91 6.86 3.25
C ILE A 64 -3.05 5.85 3.25
N ALA A 65 -2.74 4.56 3.38
CA ALA A 65 -3.71 3.50 3.60
C ALA A 65 -3.10 2.40 4.45
N LYS A 66 -3.95 1.70 5.21
CA LYS A 66 -3.52 0.57 6.02
C LYS A 66 -4.60 -0.48 6.13
N ARG A 67 -4.16 -1.71 6.30
CA ARG A 67 -4.96 -2.87 6.62
C ARG A 67 -4.62 -3.29 8.04
N ARG A 68 -5.62 -3.41 8.91
CA ARG A 68 -5.38 -3.69 10.34
C ARG A 68 -5.06 -5.17 10.56
N ASN A 69 -5.85 -6.06 9.96
CA ASN A 69 -5.64 -7.51 9.97
C ASN A 69 -5.57 -8.07 8.54
N GLN A 70 -4.92 -9.22 8.35
CA GLN A 70 -4.68 -9.77 7.01
C GLN A 70 -5.96 -9.99 6.17
N ASN A 71 -7.06 -10.34 6.84
CA ASN A 71 -8.37 -10.59 6.24
C ASN A 71 -9.23 -9.32 6.06
N ASP A 72 -8.77 -8.17 6.56
CA ASP A 72 -9.49 -6.92 6.40
C ASP A 72 -9.25 -6.32 5.01
N GLU A 73 -10.08 -5.34 4.64
CA GLU A 73 -9.81 -4.52 3.47
C GLU A 73 -8.72 -3.48 3.73
N LEU A 74 -7.99 -3.12 2.67
CA LEU A 74 -7.06 -2.01 2.71
C LEU A 74 -7.85 -0.69 2.63
N THR A 75 -7.80 0.15 3.66
CA THR A 75 -8.56 1.39 3.72
C THR A 75 -7.67 2.61 3.87
N THR A 76 -8.09 3.73 3.28
CA THR A 76 -7.39 5.02 3.39
C THR A 76 -7.39 5.50 4.83
N VAL A 77 -6.25 6.04 5.28
CA VAL A 77 -6.20 6.66 6.61
C VAL A 77 -6.77 8.07 6.53
N ARG A 78 -7.63 8.42 7.49
CA ARG A 78 -8.09 9.81 7.64
C ARG A 78 -6.88 10.66 7.99
N GLN A 79 -6.47 11.54 7.07
CA GLN A 79 -5.58 12.63 7.46
C GLN A 79 -6.37 13.55 8.40
N ARG A 80 -6.01 13.59 9.69
CA ARG A 80 -6.46 14.69 10.55
C ARG A 80 -5.91 15.96 9.90
N ARG A 81 -6.78 16.75 9.26
CA ARG A 81 -6.47 18.14 8.94
C ARG A 81 -6.20 18.80 10.30
N LYS A 82 -4.97 19.28 10.48
CA LYS A 82 -4.64 20.19 11.59
C LYS A 82 -5.35 21.50 11.36
#